data_AF-W8C2A2-F1
#
_entry.id   AF-W8C2A2-F1
#
_cell.length_a   1.000
_cell.length_b   1.000
_cell.length_c   1.000
_cell.angle_alpha   90.00
_cell.angle_beta   90.00
_cell.angle_gamma   90.00
#
_symmetry.space_group_name_H-M   'P 1'
#
loop_
_entity.id
_entity.type
_entity.pdbx_description
1 polymer ?
#
loop_
_entity_poly.entity_id
_entity_poly.type
_entity_poly.pdbx_seq_one_letter_code
_entity_poly.pdbx_strand_id
1 'polypeptide(L)'
;MDANSFPNEEAKKAIIGLARDLRGLAQPLNARIPYTMLFEWLYYADYLPILIRAVELWAHDPAVTTPVLKLFAELVHCRTQRLQGNVSSPMGILLFREASKLICIYGNRILHIDVPRDQQYPMRLKGISICFLILKNALGGNYVNFGVFKLYGDDTLDNVLNIAAKLIMSIQQNDLLEYPKLSSAYYGLLSCLSQDHITFLAGLEPRAFVYILESLSKGLSALDSTIYISCCSILDSIVSYIFKQLQLKVSTFPNKKLRNITPENAQFLEVVEMNSDLLQNMMSTLLNNVMAEDCRNQWSMSRPLLVLILLYEDYFRSLKDNIIRSQPLDKQQTMAQWFDDLMVGIERNVSSKNKEKFTQNLSSFRRDVVNLPKSSSYNTDNSYQVYSETNYSVSV
;
A
#
# COMPACT_ATOMS: atom_id res chain seq x y z
N MET A 1 43.49 -14.98 -22.33
CA MET A 1 43.40 -15.15 -20.86
C MET A 1 43.28 -13.75 -20.28
N ASP A 2 42.05 -13.32 -20.02
CA ASP A 2 41.74 -11.93 -19.73
C ASP A 2 42.03 -11.58 -18.27
N ALA A 3 43.03 -10.73 -18.05
CA ALA A 3 43.44 -10.25 -16.72
C ALA A 3 42.44 -9.25 -16.09
N ASN A 4 41.30 -8.97 -16.74
CA ASN A 4 40.26 -8.05 -16.25
C ASN A 4 39.11 -8.73 -15.48
N SER A 5 39.07 -10.06 -15.38
CA SER A 5 37.98 -10.76 -14.66
C SER A 5 38.27 -11.00 -13.17
N PHE A 6 39.55 -11.09 -12.78
CA PHE A 6 39.94 -11.49 -11.42
C PHE A 6 39.69 -10.41 -10.33
N PRO A 7 39.95 -9.09 -10.55
CA PRO A 7 39.72 -8.09 -9.51
C PRO A 7 38.24 -7.89 -9.16
N ASN A 8 37.35 -8.12 -10.13
CA ASN A 8 35.92 -7.91 -9.95
C ASN A 8 35.28 -8.99 -9.07
N GLU A 9 35.67 -10.25 -9.20
CA GLU A 9 35.08 -11.34 -8.40
C GLU A 9 35.52 -11.30 -6.93
N GLU A 10 36.77 -10.93 -6.65
CA GLU A 10 37.22 -10.70 -5.28
C GLU A 10 36.53 -9.49 -4.64
N ALA A 11 36.42 -8.37 -5.37
CA ALA A 11 35.72 -7.18 -4.90
C ALA A 11 34.24 -7.48 -4.61
N LYS A 12 33.55 -8.21 -5.49
CA LYS A 12 32.17 -8.67 -5.26
C LYS A 12 32.05 -9.49 -3.98
N LYS A 13 32.92 -10.49 -3.80
CA LYS A 13 32.91 -11.34 -2.59
C LYS A 13 33.15 -10.54 -1.32
N ALA A 14 34.09 -9.59 -1.35
CA ALA A 14 34.39 -8.70 -0.23
C ALA A 14 33.17 -7.83 0.13
N ILE A 15 32.52 -7.23 -0.86
CA ILE A 15 31.31 -6.40 -0.65
C ILE A 15 30.15 -7.24 -0.11
N ILE A 16 29.97 -8.46 -0.64
CA ILE A 16 28.94 -9.39 -0.16
C ILE A 16 29.18 -9.76 1.31
N GLY A 17 30.43 -10.10 1.67
CA GLY A 17 30.82 -10.41 3.05
C GLY A 17 30.58 -9.23 3.97
N LEU A 18 31.14 -8.07 3.62
CA LEU A 18 31.02 -6.83 4.37
C LEU A 18 29.54 -6.45 4.61
N ALA A 19 28.70 -6.48 3.56
CA ALA A 19 27.29 -6.11 3.71
C ALA A 19 26.53 -7.07 4.63
N ARG A 20 26.87 -8.37 4.63
CA ARG A 20 26.25 -9.37 5.52
C ARG A 20 26.70 -9.19 6.96
N ASP A 21 28.00 -8.99 7.18
CA ASP A 21 28.58 -8.83 8.50
C ASP A 21 28.12 -7.53 9.16
N LEU A 22 28.13 -6.42 8.42
CA LEU A 22 27.58 -5.14 8.89
C LEU A 22 26.10 -5.24 9.22
N ARG A 23 25.33 -6.02 8.45
CA ARG A 23 23.91 -6.23 8.75
C ARG A 23 23.75 -7.04 10.03
N GLY A 24 24.55 -8.10 10.21
CA GLY A 24 24.57 -8.90 11.43
C GLY A 24 24.99 -8.10 12.66
N LEU A 25 25.91 -7.14 12.49
CA LEU A 25 26.32 -6.20 13.54
C LEU A 25 25.23 -5.17 13.84
N ALA A 26 24.57 -4.61 12.82
CA ALA A 26 23.54 -3.58 12.99
C ALA A 26 22.24 -4.12 13.62
N GLN A 27 21.94 -5.40 13.40
CA GLN A 27 20.71 -6.05 13.85
C GLN A 27 20.51 -6.06 15.39
N PRO A 28 21.51 -6.41 16.22
CA PRO A 28 21.39 -6.37 17.68
C PRO A 28 21.49 -4.96 18.28
N LEU A 29 21.91 -3.96 17.51
CA LEU A 29 22.06 -2.58 17.99
C LEU A 29 20.71 -1.88 18.11
N ASN A 30 20.02 -2.15 19.21
CA ASN A 30 18.73 -1.53 19.55
C ASN A 30 18.90 -0.24 20.38
N ALA A 31 20.06 -0.04 21.00
CA ALA A 31 20.36 1.17 21.76
C ALA A 31 20.88 2.28 20.84
N ARG A 32 20.49 3.52 21.15
CA ARG A 32 20.82 4.71 20.34
C ARG A 32 22.33 4.94 20.18
N ILE A 33 23.06 5.04 21.29
CA ILE A 33 24.50 5.38 21.28
C ILE A 33 25.32 4.42 20.39
N PRO A 34 25.27 3.09 20.59
CA PRO A 34 26.08 2.19 19.78
C PRO A 34 25.62 2.17 18.31
N TYR A 35 24.33 2.39 18.04
CA TYR A 35 23.84 2.55 16.67
C TYR A 35 24.37 3.84 16.02
N THR A 36 24.34 4.97 16.73
CA THR A 36 24.91 6.25 16.26
C THR A 36 26.40 6.09 15.93
N MET A 37 27.18 5.44 16.80
CA MET A 37 28.61 5.19 16.54
C MET A 37 28.84 4.38 15.27
N LEU A 38 28.04 3.33 15.05
CA LEU A 38 28.11 2.54 13.83
C LEU A 38 27.79 3.39 12.59
N PHE A 39 26.71 4.18 12.63
CA PHE A 39 26.35 5.00 11.49
C PHE A 39 27.40 6.08 11.22
N GLU A 40 27.89 6.78 12.24
CA GLU A 40 28.90 7.81 12.08
C GLU A 40 30.18 7.23 11.46
N TRP A 41 30.59 6.03 11.88
CA TRP A 41 31.69 5.32 11.24
C TRP A 41 31.40 4.97 9.78
N LEU A 42 30.20 4.47 9.45
CA LEU A 42 29.83 4.14 8.07
C LEU A 42 29.72 5.38 7.17
N TYR A 43 29.25 6.50 7.71
CA TYR A 43 28.97 7.72 6.98
C TYR A 43 30.23 8.58 6.80
N TYR A 44 30.98 8.87 7.87
CA TYR A 44 32.15 9.75 7.81
C TYR A 44 33.40 9.09 7.23
N ALA A 45 33.46 7.77 7.18
CA ALA A 45 34.53 7.04 6.50
C ALA A 45 34.16 6.64 5.05
N ASP A 46 33.10 7.23 4.49
CA ASP A 46 32.67 7.07 3.09
C ASP A 46 32.36 5.62 2.66
N TYR A 47 32.04 4.72 3.59
CA TYR A 47 31.65 3.34 3.26
C TYR A 47 30.28 3.24 2.58
N LEU A 48 29.31 4.10 2.94
CA LEU A 48 27.98 4.09 2.33
C LEU A 48 28.01 4.44 0.82
N PRO A 49 28.71 5.50 0.38
CA PRO A 49 28.91 5.77 -1.05
C PRO A 49 29.54 4.60 -1.83
N ILE A 50 30.52 3.90 -1.24
CA ILE A 50 31.16 2.73 -1.89
C ILE A 50 30.13 1.61 -2.12
N LEU A 51 29.29 1.32 -1.12
CA LEU A 51 28.22 0.33 -1.24
C LEU A 51 27.17 0.73 -2.28
N ILE A 52 26.82 2.01 -2.35
CA ILE A 52 25.89 2.54 -3.36
C ILE A 52 26.50 2.39 -4.77
N ARG A 53 27.79 2.72 -4.94
CA ARG A 53 28.50 2.58 -6.21
C ARG A 53 28.61 1.11 -6.65
N ALA A 54 28.77 0.19 -5.71
CA ALA A 54 28.73 -1.24 -5.99
C ALA A 54 27.37 -1.67 -6.58
N VAL A 55 26.27 -1.17 -6.01
CA VAL A 55 24.91 -1.46 -6.51
C VAL A 55 24.67 -0.83 -7.87
N GLU A 56 25.25 0.35 -8.17
CA GLU A 56 25.32 0.85 -9.53
C GLU A 56 25.97 -0.21 -10.43
N LEU A 57 27.26 -0.51 -10.24
CA LEU A 57 28.07 -1.29 -11.17
C LEU A 57 27.52 -2.70 -11.42
N TRP A 58 26.99 -3.34 -10.38
CA TRP A 58 26.50 -4.72 -10.43
C TRP A 58 24.98 -4.83 -10.27
N ALA A 59 24.20 -3.86 -10.77
CA ALA A 59 22.74 -3.87 -10.71
C ALA A 59 22.09 -5.14 -11.29
N HIS A 60 22.76 -5.79 -12.24
CA HIS A 60 22.35 -7.04 -12.89
C HIS A 60 22.63 -8.31 -12.07
N ASP A 61 23.40 -8.21 -10.97
CA ASP A 61 23.81 -9.33 -10.14
C ASP A 61 23.11 -9.28 -8.76
N PRO A 62 22.06 -10.09 -8.55
CA PRO A 62 21.33 -10.13 -7.28
C PRO A 62 22.17 -10.60 -6.10
N ALA A 63 23.27 -11.33 -6.35
CA ALA A 63 24.14 -11.82 -5.29
C ALA A 63 24.83 -10.67 -4.55
N VAL A 64 25.14 -9.58 -5.26
CA VAL A 64 25.77 -8.36 -4.72
C VAL A 64 24.72 -7.35 -4.25
N THR A 65 23.67 -7.12 -5.04
CA THR A 65 22.67 -6.09 -4.72
C THR A 65 21.82 -6.47 -3.50
N THR A 66 21.42 -7.74 -3.38
CA THR A 66 20.52 -8.18 -2.29
C THR A 66 21.13 -7.96 -0.90
N PRO A 67 22.39 -8.36 -0.60
CA PRO A 67 23.01 -8.07 0.69
C PRO A 67 23.08 -6.58 1.03
N VAL A 68 23.46 -5.73 0.06
CA VAL A 68 23.56 -4.28 0.28
C VAL A 68 22.18 -3.68 0.55
N LEU A 69 21.17 -4.02 -0.25
CA LEU A 69 19.80 -3.57 -0.02
C LEU A 69 19.28 -4.02 1.35
N LYS A 70 19.59 -5.26 1.78
CA LYS A 70 19.20 -5.76 3.10
C LYS A 70 19.92 -5.07 4.25
N LEU A 71 21.19 -4.67 4.06
CA LEU A 71 21.91 -3.86 5.03
C LEU A 71 21.20 -2.51 5.20
N PHE A 72 20.91 -1.81 4.10
CA PHE A 72 20.19 -0.54 4.15
C PHE A 72 18.79 -0.70 4.76
N ALA A 73 18.07 -1.77 4.44
CA ALA A 73 16.76 -2.08 5.04
C ALA A 73 16.85 -2.24 6.56
N GLU A 74 17.95 -2.80 7.06
CA GLU A 74 18.23 -2.90 8.48
C GLU A 74 18.63 -1.54 9.07
N LEU A 75 19.47 -0.73 8.41
CA LEU A 75 19.89 0.59 8.88
C LEU A 75 18.71 1.57 9.02
N VAL A 76 17.79 1.61 8.06
CA VAL A 76 16.62 2.49 8.15
C VAL A 76 15.56 2.01 9.14
N HIS A 77 15.64 0.75 9.58
CA HIS A 77 14.63 0.16 10.45
C HIS A 77 14.78 0.65 11.89
N CYS A 78 13.87 1.52 12.33
CA CYS A 78 13.79 1.94 13.72
C CYS A 78 13.14 0.85 14.58
N ARG A 79 13.93 -0.11 15.08
CA ARG A 79 13.48 -0.94 16.20
C ARG A 79 13.46 -0.11 17.48
N THR A 80 12.35 -0.22 18.21
CA THR A 80 12.12 0.47 19.48
C THR A 80 12.32 1.99 19.36
N GLN A 81 13.43 2.52 19.86
CA GLN A 81 13.74 3.94 19.89
C GLN A 81 15.14 4.26 19.36
N ARG A 82 15.79 3.34 18.63
CA ARG A 82 17.20 3.55 18.24
C ARG A 82 17.44 4.79 17.36
N LEU A 83 16.42 5.17 16.57
CA LEU A 83 16.40 6.38 15.73
C LEU A 83 15.47 7.47 16.30
N GLN A 84 14.66 7.15 17.32
CA GLN A 84 13.76 8.12 17.94
C GLN A 84 14.52 8.88 19.03
N GLY A 85 14.49 10.22 18.99
CA GLY A 85 14.86 11.01 20.15
C GLY A 85 15.83 12.17 19.95
N ASN A 86 15.90 12.81 18.78
CA ASN A 86 16.23 14.23 18.74
C ASN A 86 15.78 14.85 17.42
N VAL A 87 14.82 15.78 17.50
CA VAL A 87 14.46 16.70 16.40
C VAL A 87 15.68 17.50 15.93
N SER A 88 16.75 17.53 16.73
CA SER A 88 18.01 18.25 16.49
C SER A 88 19.12 17.43 15.83
N SER A 89 18.99 16.11 15.65
CA SER A 89 20.07 15.30 15.07
C SER A 89 19.91 15.17 13.56
N PRO A 90 20.93 15.53 12.75
CA PRO A 90 20.87 15.41 11.29
C PRO A 90 20.90 13.93 10.82
N MET A 91 21.17 13.00 11.73
CA MET A 91 21.33 11.57 11.51
C MET A 91 20.20 10.97 10.66
N GLY A 92 18.95 11.23 11.04
CA GLY A 92 17.78 10.69 10.33
C GLY A 92 17.68 11.19 8.90
N ILE A 93 17.97 12.47 8.67
CA ILE A 93 17.94 13.11 7.34
C ILE A 93 19.05 12.54 6.46
N LEU A 94 20.27 12.41 6.99
CA LEU A 94 21.41 11.85 6.26
C LEU A 94 21.17 10.38 5.87
N LEU A 95 20.69 9.57 6.81
CA LEU A 95 20.35 8.18 6.55
C LEU A 95 19.25 8.04 5.49
N PHE A 96 18.20 8.87 5.57
CA PHE A 96 17.14 8.89 4.56
C PHE A 96 17.67 9.28 3.19
N ARG A 97 18.58 10.26 3.11
CA ARG A 97 19.18 10.69 1.86
C ARG A 97 20.00 9.58 1.20
N GLU A 98 20.85 8.88 1.94
CA GLU A 98 21.63 7.77 1.41
C GLU A 98 20.76 6.57 1.01
N ALA A 99 19.73 6.25 1.81
CA ALA A 99 18.76 5.21 1.45
C ALA A 99 17.96 5.56 0.19
N SER A 100 17.57 6.83 0.03
CA SER A 100 16.85 7.32 -1.14
C SER A 100 17.72 7.27 -2.40
N LYS A 101 18.99 7.69 -2.30
CA LYS A 101 19.97 7.56 -3.41
C LYS A 101 20.10 6.11 -3.87
N LEU A 102 20.23 5.17 -2.92
CA LEU A 102 20.32 3.75 -3.23
C LEU A 102 19.07 3.25 -3.99
N ILE A 103 17.86 3.60 -3.51
CA ILE A 103 16.61 3.21 -4.18
C ILE A 103 16.52 3.83 -5.58
N CYS A 104 16.88 5.10 -5.75
CA CYS A 104 16.83 5.75 -7.06
C CYS A 104 17.81 5.11 -8.06
N ILE A 105 19.04 4.82 -7.63
CA ILE A 105 20.06 4.17 -8.45
C ILE A 105 19.62 2.76 -8.86
N TYR A 106 19.22 1.95 -7.88
CA TYR A 106 18.79 0.58 -8.13
C TYR A 106 17.51 0.56 -8.98
N GLY A 107 16.53 1.40 -8.64
CA GLY A 107 15.24 1.50 -9.30
C GLY A 107 15.34 1.89 -10.76
N ASN A 108 16.15 2.91 -11.09
CA ASN A 108 16.35 3.30 -12.49
C ASN A 108 17.00 2.18 -13.31
N ARG A 109 17.97 1.45 -12.75
CA ARG A 109 18.63 0.35 -13.47
C ARG A 109 17.72 -0.87 -13.64
N ILE A 110 17.01 -1.28 -12.59
CA ILE A 110 16.18 -2.49 -12.61
C ILE A 110 14.96 -2.36 -13.53
N LEU A 111 14.47 -1.14 -13.78
CA LEU A 111 13.38 -0.88 -14.71
C LEU A 111 13.77 -1.15 -16.18
N HIS A 112 15.06 -1.14 -16.51
CA HIS A 112 15.58 -1.37 -17.86
C HIS A 112 16.15 -2.78 -18.07
N ILE A 113 16.17 -3.64 -17.04
CA ILE A 113 16.69 -5.00 -17.16
C ILE A 113 15.57 -5.92 -17.64
N ASP A 114 15.72 -6.45 -18.85
CA ASP A 114 14.89 -7.53 -19.37
C ASP A 114 15.31 -8.86 -18.73
N VAL A 115 14.39 -9.47 -17.98
CA VAL A 115 14.62 -10.72 -17.26
C VAL A 115 13.68 -11.79 -17.80
N PRO A 116 14.16 -13.02 -18.09
CA PRO A 116 13.30 -14.16 -18.39
C PRO A 116 12.31 -14.45 -17.25
N ARG A 117 11.08 -14.87 -17.57
CA ARG A 117 10.02 -15.12 -16.57
C ARG A 117 10.47 -16.06 -15.45
N ASP A 118 11.23 -17.10 -15.78
CA ASP A 118 11.72 -18.11 -14.82
C ASP A 118 12.68 -17.54 -13.76
N GLN A 119 13.32 -16.38 -14.02
CA GLN A 119 14.26 -15.72 -13.11
C GLN A 119 13.76 -14.33 -12.66
N GLN A 120 12.53 -13.97 -13.01
CA GLN A 120 11.92 -12.67 -12.71
C GLN A 120 11.89 -12.39 -11.20
N TYR A 121 11.58 -13.41 -10.38
CA TYR A 121 11.59 -13.26 -8.93
C TYR A 121 12.98 -12.99 -8.35
N PRO A 122 13.99 -13.88 -8.51
CA PRO A 122 15.30 -13.67 -7.90
C PRO A 122 16.06 -12.47 -8.47
N MET A 123 15.90 -12.16 -9.76
CA MET A 123 16.67 -11.11 -10.40
C MET A 123 16.06 -9.72 -10.27
N ARG A 124 14.72 -9.62 -10.21
CA ARG A 124 14.03 -8.33 -10.23
C ARG A 124 13.12 -8.12 -9.02
N LEU A 125 12.10 -8.96 -8.85
CA LEU A 125 11.05 -8.72 -7.85
C LEU A 125 11.58 -8.74 -6.41
N LYS A 126 12.55 -9.61 -6.11
CA LYS A 126 13.15 -9.69 -4.77
C LYS A 126 13.86 -8.40 -4.38
N GLY A 127 14.64 -7.79 -5.28
CA GLY A 127 15.30 -6.52 -4.99
C GLY A 127 14.28 -5.39 -4.82
N ILE A 128 13.25 -5.34 -5.68
CA ILE A 128 12.16 -4.37 -5.56
C ILE A 128 11.43 -4.50 -4.22
N SER A 129 11.16 -5.73 -3.76
CA SER A 129 10.53 -5.96 -2.45
C SER A 129 11.37 -5.41 -1.29
N ILE A 130 12.69 -5.47 -1.39
CA ILE A 130 13.58 -4.91 -0.37
C ILE A 130 13.60 -3.38 -0.47
N CYS A 131 13.58 -2.79 -1.66
CA CYS A 131 13.42 -1.34 -1.83
C CYS A 131 12.13 -0.82 -1.19
N PHE A 132 11.00 -1.52 -1.38
CA PHE A 132 9.74 -1.18 -0.71
C PHE A 132 9.85 -1.28 0.81
N LEU A 133 10.56 -2.29 1.32
CA LEU A 133 10.82 -2.41 2.76
C LEU A 133 11.69 -1.27 3.30
N ILE A 134 12.76 -0.88 2.58
CA ILE A 134 13.60 0.27 2.94
C ILE A 134 12.72 1.52 3.03
N LEU A 135 11.96 1.82 1.98
CA LEU A 135 11.14 3.02 1.92
C LEU A 135 10.06 3.01 3.01
N LYS A 136 9.35 1.89 3.20
CA LYS A 136 8.37 1.72 4.28
C LYS A 136 8.98 2.03 5.65
N ASN A 137 10.12 1.43 5.96
CA ASN A 137 10.79 1.61 7.25
C ASN A 137 11.31 3.04 7.43
N ALA A 138 11.70 3.69 6.33
CA ALA A 138 12.20 5.05 6.36
C ALA A 138 11.08 6.08 6.57
N LEU A 139 9.94 5.91 5.90
CA LEU A 139 8.77 6.77 6.06
C LEU A 139 8.07 6.55 7.41
N GLY A 140 7.83 5.29 7.80
CA GLY A 140 7.12 4.93 9.03
C GLY A 140 7.97 4.99 10.32
N GLY A 141 9.25 5.36 10.22
CA GLY A 141 10.18 5.35 11.35
C GLY A 141 10.04 6.54 12.31
N ASN A 142 9.28 7.58 11.94
CA ASN A 142 9.07 8.81 12.73
C ASN A 142 10.35 9.54 13.19
N TYR A 143 11.48 9.31 12.50
CA TYR A 143 12.77 9.93 12.83
C TYR A 143 13.19 11.03 11.84
N VAL A 144 12.41 11.27 10.78
CA VAL A 144 12.64 12.32 9.79
C VAL A 144 11.41 13.22 9.70
N ASN A 145 11.61 14.53 9.82
CA ASN A 145 10.56 15.49 9.49
C ASN A 145 10.64 15.82 8.00
N PHE A 146 9.76 15.20 7.20
CA PHE A 146 9.78 15.35 5.76
C PHE A 146 9.44 16.77 5.27
N GLY A 147 8.78 17.60 6.10
CA GLY A 147 8.53 19.00 5.76
C GLY A 147 9.82 19.83 5.60
N VAL A 148 10.92 19.36 6.19
CA VAL A 148 12.24 19.99 6.10
C VAL A 148 12.77 19.96 4.66
N PHE A 149 12.59 18.86 3.92
CA PHE A 149 13.06 18.75 2.54
C PHE A 149 12.45 19.83 1.64
N LYS A 150 11.14 20.08 1.77
CA LYS A 150 10.45 21.13 1.02
C LYS A 150 10.89 22.54 1.40
N LEU A 151 11.25 22.77 2.68
CA LEU A 151 11.74 24.07 3.15
C LEU A 151 13.15 24.39 2.64
N TYR A 152 13.99 23.38 2.46
CA TYR A 152 15.36 23.54 1.97
C TYR A 152 15.50 23.33 0.45
N GLY A 153 14.41 23.04 -0.27
CA GLY A 153 14.43 22.78 -1.72
C GLY A 153 15.17 21.48 -2.07
N ASP A 154 15.11 20.47 -1.21
CA ASP A 154 15.73 19.16 -1.43
C ASP A 154 14.69 18.18 -2.01
N ASP A 155 14.87 17.81 -3.27
CA ASP A 155 13.95 16.93 -4.02
C ASP A 155 14.15 15.43 -3.70
N THR A 156 14.94 15.07 -2.68
CA THR A 156 15.23 13.67 -2.34
C THR A 156 13.97 12.83 -2.13
N LEU A 157 12.98 13.38 -1.41
CA LEU A 157 11.72 12.69 -1.12
C LEU A 157 10.89 12.48 -2.39
N ASP A 158 10.73 13.52 -3.20
CA ASP A 158 9.92 13.44 -4.43
C ASP A 158 10.57 12.48 -5.44
N ASN A 159 11.91 12.50 -5.56
CA ASN A 159 12.64 11.58 -6.41
C ASN A 159 12.45 10.11 -6.01
N VAL A 160 12.58 9.77 -4.73
CA VAL A 160 12.43 8.38 -4.28
C VAL A 160 10.99 7.90 -4.43
N LEU A 161 10.01 8.76 -4.16
CA LEU A 161 8.59 8.45 -4.31
C LEU A 161 8.21 8.26 -5.80
N ASN A 162 8.74 9.09 -6.70
CA ASN A 162 8.55 8.92 -8.15
C ASN A 162 9.13 7.61 -8.67
N ILE A 163 10.34 7.22 -8.22
CA ILE A 163 10.92 5.92 -8.55
C ILE A 163 10.08 4.78 -7.94
N ALA A 164 9.61 4.92 -6.70
CA ALA A 164 8.74 3.93 -6.07
C ALA A 164 7.44 3.73 -6.86
N ALA A 165 6.81 4.80 -7.36
CA ALA A 165 5.64 4.73 -8.21
C ALA A 165 5.92 3.98 -9.52
N LYS A 166 7.04 4.27 -10.19
CA LYS A 166 7.47 3.53 -11.39
C LYS A 166 7.71 2.05 -11.09
N LEU A 167 8.34 1.73 -9.96
CA LEU A 167 8.56 0.35 -9.52
C LEU A 167 7.24 -0.38 -9.24
N ILE A 168 6.29 0.27 -8.58
CA ILE A 168 4.92 -0.23 -8.32
C ILE A 168 4.23 -0.59 -9.64
N MET A 169 4.24 0.32 -10.62
CA MET A 169 3.64 0.09 -11.94
C MET A 169 4.35 -0.98 -12.77
N SER A 170 5.63 -1.23 -12.51
CA SER A 170 6.42 -2.19 -13.29
C SER A 170 6.11 -3.66 -12.95
N ILE A 171 5.47 -3.91 -11.80
CA ILE A 171 5.10 -5.25 -11.32
C ILE A 171 3.80 -5.67 -12.00
N GLN A 172 3.66 -6.94 -12.38
CA GLN A 172 2.38 -7.44 -12.86
C GLN A 172 1.49 -7.82 -11.66
N GLN A 173 0.20 -7.51 -11.73
CA GLN A 173 -0.74 -7.78 -10.63
C GLN A 173 -0.83 -9.28 -10.27
N ASN A 174 -0.61 -10.17 -11.24
CA ASN A 174 -0.61 -11.62 -11.01
C ASN A 174 0.59 -12.06 -10.14
N ASP A 175 1.78 -11.46 -10.36
CA ASP A 175 2.99 -11.74 -9.58
C ASP A 175 2.81 -11.38 -8.09
N LEU A 176 1.97 -10.39 -7.78
CA LEU A 176 1.70 -10.02 -6.39
C LEU A 176 1.07 -11.20 -5.63
N LEU A 177 0.11 -11.90 -6.24
CA LEU A 177 -0.59 -13.02 -5.62
C LEU A 177 0.29 -14.29 -5.55
N GLU A 178 1.19 -14.47 -6.51
CA GLU A 178 2.09 -15.63 -6.57
C GLU A 178 3.23 -15.56 -5.54
N TYR A 179 3.73 -14.35 -5.23
CA TYR A 179 4.89 -14.15 -4.36
C TYR A 179 4.54 -13.45 -3.03
N PRO A 180 4.31 -14.20 -1.93
CA PRO A 180 3.87 -13.63 -0.64
C PRO A 180 4.80 -12.56 -0.06
N LYS A 181 6.12 -12.72 -0.22
CA LYS A 181 7.11 -11.74 0.27
C LYS A 181 7.03 -10.42 -0.50
N LEU A 182 6.75 -10.48 -1.80
CA LEU A 182 6.55 -9.29 -2.62
C LEU A 182 5.27 -8.60 -2.22
N SER A 183 4.16 -9.34 -2.10
CA SER A 183 2.87 -8.83 -1.63
C SER A 183 2.98 -8.14 -0.27
N SER A 184 3.62 -8.78 0.71
CA SER A 184 3.80 -8.20 2.05
C SER A 184 4.59 -6.89 2.02
N ALA A 185 5.63 -6.80 1.19
CA ALA A 185 6.40 -5.57 1.03
C ALA A 185 5.61 -4.48 0.29
N TYR A 186 4.89 -4.85 -0.77
CA TYR A 186 4.07 -3.97 -1.60
C TYR A 186 2.93 -3.33 -0.81
N TYR A 187 2.04 -4.16 -0.24
CA TYR A 187 0.93 -3.67 0.58
C TYR A 187 1.43 -3.02 1.87
N GLY A 188 2.57 -3.47 2.40
CA GLY A 188 3.22 -2.83 3.54
C GLY A 188 3.68 -1.39 3.25
N LEU A 189 4.21 -1.12 2.06
CA LEU A 189 4.57 0.23 1.63
C LEU A 189 3.32 1.06 1.35
N LEU A 190 2.35 0.53 0.61
CA LEU A 190 1.10 1.25 0.30
C LEU A 190 0.34 1.64 1.57
N SER A 191 0.31 0.78 2.59
CA SER A 191 -0.30 1.10 3.88
C SER A 191 0.37 2.27 4.59
N CYS A 192 1.71 2.36 4.52
CA CYS A 192 2.44 3.49 5.09
C CYS A 192 2.16 4.78 4.31
N LEU A 193 2.19 4.70 2.97
CA LEU A 193 1.87 5.83 2.10
C LEU A 193 0.44 6.33 2.29
N SER A 194 -0.55 5.43 2.42
CA SER A 194 -1.95 5.82 2.57
C SER A 194 -2.26 6.43 3.94
N GLN A 195 -1.52 6.06 4.99
CA GLN A 195 -1.73 6.58 6.34
C GLN A 195 -1.05 7.94 6.54
N ASP A 196 0.23 8.05 6.17
CA ASP A 196 1.07 9.19 6.53
C ASP A 196 1.33 10.15 5.36
N HIS A 197 1.25 9.66 4.11
CA HIS A 197 1.63 10.40 2.90
C HIS A 197 0.54 10.38 1.82
N ILE A 198 -0.73 10.41 2.22
CA ILE A 198 -1.88 10.26 1.30
C ILE A 198 -1.91 11.34 0.20
N THR A 199 -1.38 12.54 0.47
CA THR A 199 -1.26 13.62 -0.51
C THR A 199 -0.34 13.25 -1.68
N PHE A 200 0.68 12.43 -1.44
CA PHE A 200 1.52 11.90 -2.52
C PHE A 200 0.73 10.94 -3.40
N LEU A 201 -0.04 10.02 -2.80
CA LEU A 201 -0.89 9.10 -3.57
C LEU A 201 -1.95 9.85 -4.40
N ALA A 202 -2.46 10.97 -3.89
CA ALA A 202 -3.38 11.83 -4.62
C ALA A 202 -2.71 12.62 -5.76
N GLY A 203 -1.42 12.92 -5.65
CA GLY A 203 -0.63 13.61 -6.69
C GLY A 203 0.00 12.68 -7.73
N LEU A 204 -0.25 11.36 -7.66
CA LEU A 204 0.22 10.41 -8.66
C LEU A 204 -0.48 10.60 -10.00
N GLU A 205 0.19 10.17 -11.08
CA GLU A 205 -0.46 10.11 -12.40
C GLU A 205 -1.72 9.23 -12.36
N PRO A 206 -2.79 9.59 -13.11
CA PRO A 206 -4.06 8.86 -13.11
C PRO A 206 -3.92 7.34 -13.30
N ARG A 207 -3.05 6.93 -14.23
CA ARG A 207 -2.79 5.51 -14.53
C ARG A 207 -2.18 4.76 -13.35
N ALA A 208 -1.27 5.40 -12.62
CA ALA A 208 -0.64 4.81 -11.44
C ALA A 208 -1.65 4.64 -10.30
N PHE A 209 -2.54 5.62 -10.11
CA PHE A 209 -3.60 5.54 -9.10
C PHE A 209 -4.62 4.44 -9.41
N VAL A 210 -5.09 4.35 -10.66
CA VAL A 210 -6.00 3.27 -11.10
C VAL A 210 -5.36 1.90 -10.90
N TYR A 211 -4.08 1.74 -11.26
CA TYR A 211 -3.33 0.51 -11.02
C TYR A 211 -3.31 0.11 -9.53
N ILE A 212 -3.13 1.08 -8.62
CA ILE A 212 -3.21 0.84 -7.17
C ILE A 212 -4.61 0.35 -6.78
N LEU A 213 -5.67 1.00 -7.26
CA LEU A 213 -7.05 0.58 -6.98
C LEU A 213 -7.32 -0.85 -7.50
N GLU A 214 -6.93 -1.17 -8.72
CA GLU A 214 -7.07 -2.53 -9.27
C GLU A 214 -6.29 -3.57 -8.44
N SER A 215 -5.08 -3.23 -8.00
CA SER A 215 -4.28 -4.09 -7.12
C SER A 215 -4.99 -4.34 -5.78
N LEU A 216 -5.65 -3.32 -5.20
CA LEU A 216 -6.45 -3.47 -3.99
C LEU A 216 -7.69 -4.33 -4.22
N SER A 217 -8.37 -4.17 -5.37
CA SER A 217 -9.53 -4.99 -5.73
C SER A 217 -9.15 -6.48 -5.77
N LYS A 218 -8.05 -6.82 -6.45
CA LYS A 218 -7.52 -8.19 -6.50
C LYS A 218 -7.05 -8.68 -5.13
N GLY A 219 -6.42 -7.81 -4.33
CA GLY A 219 -6.00 -8.11 -2.96
C GLY A 219 -7.16 -8.41 -2.01
N LEU A 220 -8.33 -7.79 -2.20
CA LEU A 220 -9.56 -8.09 -1.46
C LEU A 220 -10.18 -9.44 -1.84
N SER A 221 -9.83 -10.00 -2.99
CA SER A 221 -10.20 -11.36 -3.38
C SER A 221 -9.16 -12.42 -3.00
N ALA A 222 -8.04 -12.02 -2.37
CA ALA A 222 -6.97 -12.94 -1.99
C ALA A 222 -7.35 -13.82 -0.78
N LEU A 223 -6.87 -15.06 -0.77
CA LEU A 223 -7.10 -16.02 0.33
C LEU A 223 -6.32 -15.69 1.61
N ASP A 224 -5.23 -14.92 1.51
CA ASP A 224 -4.40 -14.56 2.67
C ASP A 224 -5.04 -13.44 3.49
N SER A 225 -5.44 -13.77 4.72
CA SER A 225 -6.01 -12.81 5.68
C SER A 225 -5.14 -11.60 5.93
N THR A 226 -3.81 -11.73 5.93
CA THR A 226 -2.90 -10.62 6.22
C THR A 226 -2.92 -9.58 5.09
N ILE A 227 -2.91 -10.06 3.85
CA ILE A 227 -3.02 -9.20 2.66
C ILE A 227 -4.39 -8.53 2.65
N TYR A 228 -5.45 -9.29 2.92
CA TYR A 228 -6.82 -8.78 2.97
C TYR A 228 -6.97 -7.64 3.99
N ILE A 229 -6.52 -7.85 5.24
CA ILE A 229 -6.56 -6.82 6.30
C ILE A 229 -5.79 -5.57 5.88
N SER A 230 -4.61 -5.74 5.26
CA SER A 230 -3.80 -4.63 4.77
C SER A 230 -4.53 -3.84 3.68
N CYS A 231 -5.15 -4.53 2.71
CA CYS A 231 -5.93 -3.91 1.64
C CYS A 231 -7.11 -3.12 2.19
N CYS A 232 -7.85 -3.67 3.15
CA CYS A 232 -8.94 -2.96 3.83
C CYS A 232 -8.46 -1.68 4.52
N SER A 233 -7.31 -1.72 5.20
CA SER A 233 -6.75 -0.52 5.84
C SER A 233 -6.31 0.53 4.83
N ILE A 234 -5.66 0.12 3.73
CA ILE A 234 -5.24 1.03 2.66
C ILE A 234 -6.47 1.68 2.03
N LEU A 235 -7.48 0.86 1.71
CA LEU A 235 -8.73 1.31 1.12
C LEU A 235 -9.41 2.32 2.04
N ASP A 236 -9.57 2.03 3.34
CA ASP A 236 -10.17 2.95 4.31
C ASP A 236 -9.50 4.31 4.32
N SER A 237 -8.15 4.34 4.32
CA SER A 237 -7.38 5.58 4.25
C SER A 237 -7.66 6.36 2.96
N ILE A 238 -7.66 5.69 1.80
CA ILE A 238 -7.91 6.30 0.48
C ILE A 238 -9.34 6.84 0.40
N VAL A 239 -10.35 6.02 0.68
CA VAL A 239 -11.76 6.44 0.56
C VAL A 239 -12.12 7.51 1.60
N SER A 240 -11.53 7.46 2.80
CA SER A 240 -11.70 8.51 3.80
C SER A 240 -11.11 9.84 3.35
N TYR A 241 -9.99 9.81 2.63
CA TYR A 241 -9.38 11.01 2.06
C TYR A 241 -10.25 11.58 0.94
N ILE A 242 -10.70 10.75 0.00
CA ILE A 242 -11.63 11.12 -1.07
C ILE A 242 -12.87 11.78 -0.49
N PHE A 243 -13.50 11.15 0.51
CA PHE A 243 -14.70 11.67 1.17
C PHE A 243 -14.46 13.06 1.79
N LYS A 244 -13.32 13.27 2.46
CA LYS A 244 -12.96 14.58 3.02
C LYS A 244 -12.75 15.63 1.93
N GLN A 245 -12.11 15.29 0.81
CA GLN A 245 -11.90 16.23 -0.30
C GLN A 245 -13.22 16.59 -0.99
N LEU A 246 -14.14 15.64 -1.17
CA LEU A 246 -15.47 15.89 -1.72
C LEU A 246 -16.32 16.75 -0.77
N GLN A 247 -16.25 16.52 0.55
CA GLN A 247 -16.91 17.40 1.51
C GLN A 247 -16.39 18.84 1.42
N LEU A 248 -15.08 19.03 1.23
CA LEU A 248 -14.50 20.37 1.01
C LEU A 248 -15.00 21.02 -0.31
N LYS A 249 -15.25 20.23 -1.36
CA LYS A 249 -15.84 20.68 -2.64
C LYS A 249 -17.30 21.13 -2.48
N VAL A 250 -18.09 20.43 -1.66
CA VAL A 250 -19.53 20.70 -1.43
C VAL A 250 -19.78 21.77 -0.35
N SER A 251 -18.83 21.99 0.56
CA SER A 251 -18.94 22.96 1.66
C SER A 251 -18.73 24.41 1.19
N THR A 252 -19.53 24.89 0.24
CA THR A 252 -19.68 26.33 -0.05
C THR A 252 -20.48 27.01 1.05
N PHE A 253 -19.87 27.23 2.22
CA PHE A 253 -20.36 28.19 3.21
C PHE A 253 -19.81 29.59 2.86
N PRO A 254 -20.65 30.64 2.73
CA PRO A 254 -20.25 31.94 2.14
C PRO A 254 -19.18 32.76 2.90
N ASN A 255 -18.73 32.37 4.10
CA ASN A 255 -18.05 33.30 5.02
C ASN A 255 -16.78 32.82 5.74
N LYS A 256 -16.05 31.80 5.24
CA LYS A 256 -14.67 31.55 5.68
C LYS A 256 -13.75 31.32 4.49
N LYS A 257 -12.82 32.27 4.31
CA LYS A 257 -11.74 32.35 3.32
C LYS A 257 -11.32 30.98 2.75
N LEU A 258 -11.54 30.83 1.44
CA LEU A 258 -11.04 29.82 0.51
C LEU A 258 -9.87 28.97 1.05
N ARG A 259 -10.12 27.70 1.34
CA ARG A 259 -9.15 26.66 0.99
C ARG A 259 -9.53 26.19 -0.41
N ASN A 260 -8.99 26.86 -1.42
CA ASN A 260 -9.10 26.38 -2.80
C ASN A 260 -8.62 24.93 -2.83
N ILE A 261 -9.42 24.04 -3.40
CA ILE A 261 -8.96 22.72 -3.82
C ILE A 261 -7.77 22.99 -4.75
N THR A 262 -6.62 22.42 -4.45
CA THR A 262 -5.46 22.53 -5.33
C THR A 262 -5.81 21.92 -6.69
N PRO A 263 -5.30 22.45 -7.82
CA PRO A 263 -5.60 21.89 -9.14
C PRO A 263 -5.27 20.38 -9.24
N GLU A 264 -4.23 19.94 -8.55
CA GLU A 264 -3.86 18.52 -8.39
C GLU A 264 -4.98 17.68 -7.75
N ASN A 265 -5.63 18.21 -6.70
CA ASN A 265 -6.74 17.52 -6.04
C ASN A 265 -8.01 17.51 -6.90
N ALA A 266 -8.21 18.49 -7.77
CA ALA A 266 -9.33 18.51 -8.70
C ALA A 266 -9.18 17.41 -9.76
N GLN A 267 -7.99 17.30 -10.36
CA GLN A 267 -7.67 16.22 -11.31
C GLN A 267 -7.78 14.84 -10.67
N PHE A 268 -7.31 14.69 -9.42
CA PHE A 268 -7.48 13.47 -8.64
C PHE A 268 -8.95 13.08 -8.47
N LEU A 269 -9.82 14.03 -8.13
CA LEU A 269 -11.25 13.77 -7.96
C LEU A 269 -11.94 13.41 -9.28
N GLU A 270 -11.55 14.02 -10.41
CA GLU A 270 -12.05 13.63 -11.73
C GLU A 270 -11.68 12.18 -12.07
N VAL A 271 -10.45 11.75 -11.76
CA VAL A 271 -10.02 10.36 -11.96
C VAL A 271 -10.84 9.41 -11.08
N VAL A 272 -11.14 9.78 -9.84
CA VAL A 272 -12.00 9.00 -8.95
C VAL A 272 -13.43 8.91 -9.48
N GLU A 273 -13.98 10.01 -10.00
CA GLU A 273 -15.31 10.05 -10.62
C GLU A 273 -15.35 9.16 -11.88
N MET A 274 -14.31 9.19 -12.72
CA MET A 274 -14.20 8.32 -13.90
C MET A 274 -14.02 6.83 -13.57
N ASN A 275 -13.52 6.50 -12.39
CA ASN A 275 -13.27 5.12 -11.96
C ASN A 275 -14.19 4.71 -10.79
N SER A 276 -15.38 5.33 -10.68
CA SER A 276 -16.34 5.05 -9.62
C SER A 276 -16.77 3.57 -9.59
N ASP A 277 -16.80 2.93 -10.75
CA ASP A 277 -17.20 1.52 -10.90
C ASP A 277 -16.25 0.58 -10.14
N LEU A 278 -14.95 0.87 -10.12
CA LEU A 278 -13.99 0.07 -9.35
C LEU A 278 -14.27 0.14 -7.84
N LEU A 279 -14.57 1.33 -7.32
CA LEU A 279 -14.88 1.52 -5.91
C LEU A 279 -16.25 0.93 -5.54
N GLN A 280 -17.24 1.04 -6.42
CA GLN A 280 -18.55 0.40 -6.28
C GLN A 280 -18.44 -1.14 -6.30
N ASN A 281 -17.62 -1.69 -7.17
CA ASN A 281 -17.32 -3.12 -7.21
C ASN A 281 -16.62 -3.58 -5.93
N MET A 282 -15.63 -2.83 -5.42
CA MET A 282 -15.03 -3.12 -4.11
C MET A 282 -16.06 -3.09 -2.98
N MET A 283 -17.02 -2.16 -3.00
CA MET A 283 -18.11 -2.12 -2.02
C MET A 283 -18.96 -3.39 -2.08
N SER A 284 -19.32 -3.84 -3.29
CA SER A 284 -20.05 -5.09 -3.49
C SER A 284 -19.28 -6.29 -2.97
N THR A 285 -17.98 -6.41 -3.31
CA THR A 285 -17.10 -7.47 -2.82
C THR A 285 -17.02 -7.47 -1.29
N LEU A 286 -16.82 -6.32 -0.66
CA LEU A 286 -16.79 -6.21 0.80
C LEU A 286 -18.12 -6.62 1.44
N LEU A 287 -19.26 -6.17 0.90
CA LEU A 287 -20.58 -6.53 1.44
C LEU A 287 -20.86 -8.03 1.29
N ASN A 288 -20.53 -8.62 0.13
CA ASN A 288 -20.66 -10.06 -0.10
C ASN A 288 -19.77 -10.85 0.87
N ASN A 289 -18.53 -10.39 1.10
CA ASN A 289 -17.62 -11.00 2.06
C ASN A 289 -18.11 -10.88 3.52
N VAL A 290 -18.82 -9.80 3.89
CA VAL A 290 -19.48 -9.67 5.20
C VAL A 290 -20.57 -10.73 5.37
N MET A 291 -21.38 -10.93 4.32
CA MET A 291 -22.53 -11.85 4.33
C MET A 291 -22.13 -13.32 4.17
N ALA A 292 -20.91 -13.62 3.75
CA ALA A 292 -20.39 -14.98 3.66
C ALA A 292 -20.23 -15.63 5.05
N GLU A 293 -20.44 -16.96 5.11
CA GLU A 293 -20.32 -17.74 6.35
C GLU A 293 -18.90 -17.66 6.94
N ASP A 294 -17.88 -17.79 6.09
CA ASP A 294 -16.46 -17.82 6.48
C ASP A 294 -15.81 -16.42 6.57
N CYS A 295 -16.51 -15.45 7.16
CA CYS A 295 -15.96 -14.11 7.35
C CYS A 295 -14.94 -14.07 8.51
N ARG A 296 -13.65 -14.02 8.16
CA ARG A 296 -12.53 -14.00 9.13
C ARG A 296 -12.14 -12.58 9.61
N ASN A 297 -12.40 -11.55 8.80
CA ASN A 297 -11.80 -10.20 8.97
C ASN A 297 -12.84 -9.08 9.15
N GLN A 298 -13.91 -9.36 9.90
CA GLN A 298 -15.10 -8.49 10.03
C GLN A 298 -14.78 -7.03 10.43
N TRP A 299 -13.85 -6.86 11.37
CA TRP A 299 -13.46 -5.55 11.88
C TRP A 299 -12.69 -4.71 10.86
N SER A 300 -11.94 -5.37 9.97
CA SER A 300 -11.11 -4.68 8.98
C SER A 300 -11.95 -4.19 7.81
N MET A 301 -12.98 -4.94 7.40
CA MET A 301 -13.86 -4.58 6.27
C MET A 301 -14.91 -3.52 6.62
N SER A 302 -15.30 -3.38 7.89
CA SER A 302 -16.38 -2.46 8.30
C SER A 302 -16.08 -0.99 7.98
N ARG A 303 -14.85 -0.54 8.27
CA ARG A 303 -14.43 0.85 8.10
C ARG A 303 -14.43 1.29 6.63
N PRO A 304 -13.73 0.61 5.69
CA PRO A 304 -13.79 0.99 4.29
C PRO A 304 -15.20 0.84 3.71
N LEU A 305 -15.97 -0.17 4.14
CA LEU A 305 -17.35 -0.35 3.68
C LEU A 305 -18.25 0.83 4.06
N LEU A 306 -18.19 1.33 5.30
CA LEU A 306 -18.96 2.52 5.70
C LEU A 306 -18.64 3.71 4.79
N VAL A 307 -17.36 3.98 4.56
CA VAL A 307 -16.98 5.15 3.79
C VAL A 307 -17.41 5.01 2.32
N LEU A 308 -17.34 3.81 1.75
CA LEU A 308 -17.87 3.53 0.41
C LEU A 308 -19.39 3.72 0.33
N ILE A 309 -20.14 3.28 1.35
CA ILE A 309 -21.60 3.50 1.44
C ILE A 309 -21.91 5.00 1.47
N LEU A 310 -21.17 5.78 2.25
CA LEU A 310 -21.34 7.24 2.34
C LEU A 310 -20.93 7.98 1.06
N LEU A 311 -20.03 7.40 0.25
CA LEU A 311 -19.62 7.94 -1.04
C LEU A 311 -20.65 7.61 -2.14
N TYR A 312 -21.18 6.38 -2.17
CA TYR A 312 -22.03 5.85 -3.24
C TYR A 312 -23.38 5.35 -2.68
N GLU A 313 -24.13 6.24 -2.03
CA GLU A 313 -25.42 5.90 -1.38
C GLU A 313 -26.45 5.31 -2.36
N ASP A 314 -26.55 5.83 -3.58
CA ASP A 314 -27.52 5.36 -4.58
C ASP A 314 -27.19 3.95 -5.09
N TYR A 315 -25.89 3.66 -5.28
CA TYR A 315 -25.45 2.32 -5.65
C TYR A 315 -25.65 1.33 -4.49
N PHE A 316 -25.40 1.75 -3.24
CA PHE A 316 -25.70 0.92 -2.06
C PHE A 316 -27.19 0.61 -1.95
N ARG A 317 -28.09 1.57 -2.22
CA ARG A 317 -29.54 1.33 -2.27
C ARG A 317 -29.91 0.29 -3.33
N SER A 318 -29.35 0.42 -4.53
CA SER A 318 -29.55 -0.53 -5.62
C SER A 318 -29.06 -1.94 -5.26
N LEU A 319 -27.89 -2.02 -4.62
CA LEU A 319 -27.32 -3.28 -4.13
C LEU A 319 -28.19 -3.91 -3.03
N LYS A 320 -28.67 -3.11 -2.07
CA LYS A 320 -29.62 -3.53 -1.03
C LYS A 320 -30.87 -4.14 -1.64
N ASP A 321 -31.50 -3.43 -2.58
CA ASP A 321 -32.74 -3.87 -3.21
C ASP A 321 -32.55 -5.18 -4.00
N ASN A 322 -31.43 -5.33 -4.70
CA ASN A 322 -31.07 -6.56 -5.40
C ASN A 322 -30.88 -7.74 -4.44
N ILE A 323 -30.20 -7.52 -3.31
CA ILE A 323 -30.01 -8.55 -2.27
C ILE A 323 -31.36 -8.95 -1.67
N ILE A 324 -32.22 -7.99 -1.32
CA ILE A 324 -33.55 -8.26 -0.76
C ILE A 324 -34.40 -9.06 -1.76
N ARG A 325 -34.45 -8.66 -3.03
CA ARG A 325 -35.21 -9.38 -4.07
C ARG A 325 -34.71 -10.79 -4.31
N SER A 326 -33.43 -11.06 -4.07
CA SER A 326 -32.86 -12.40 -4.17
C SER A 326 -33.26 -13.33 -3.02
N GLN A 327 -33.83 -12.80 -1.93
CA GLN A 327 -34.31 -13.61 -0.82
C GLN A 327 -35.73 -14.14 -1.05
N PRO A 328 -36.08 -15.31 -0.44
CA PRO A 328 -37.46 -15.80 -0.38
C PRO A 328 -38.43 -14.75 0.18
N LEU A 329 -39.66 -14.68 -0.36
CA LEU A 329 -40.67 -13.64 -0.06
C LEU A 329 -40.93 -13.47 1.45
N ASP A 330 -40.93 -14.57 2.20
CA ASP A 330 -41.11 -14.62 3.65
C ASP A 330 -39.96 -13.97 4.44
N LYS A 331 -38.76 -13.87 3.84
CA LYS A 331 -37.55 -13.33 4.47
C LYS A 331 -37.17 -11.94 3.98
N GLN A 332 -37.79 -11.43 2.91
CA GLN A 332 -37.46 -10.12 2.33
C GLN A 332 -37.67 -8.97 3.32
N GLN A 333 -38.78 -8.99 4.07
CA GLN A 333 -39.08 -7.95 5.05
C GLN A 333 -38.07 -7.94 6.21
N THR A 334 -37.69 -9.12 6.70
CA THR A 334 -36.68 -9.28 7.75
C THR A 334 -35.30 -8.80 7.28
N MET A 335 -34.91 -9.15 6.05
CA MET A 335 -33.65 -8.68 5.46
C MET A 335 -33.64 -7.16 5.28
N ALA A 336 -34.75 -6.55 4.85
CA ALA A 336 -34.88 -5.11 4.75
C ALA A 336 -34.67 -4.42 6.10
N GLN A 337 -35.29 -4.94 7.16
CA GLN A 337 -35.14 -4.42 8.52
C GLN A 337 -33.67 -4.47 8.99
N TRP A 338 -32.96 -5.57 8.74
CA TRP A 338 -31.56 -5.68 9.12
C TRP A 338 -30.64 -4.68 8.39
N PHE A 339 -30.91 -4.41 7.11
CA PHE A 339 -30.18 -3.36 6.39
C PHE A 339 -30.50 -1.96 6.92
N ASP A 340 -31.71 -1.73 7.42
CA ASP A 340 -32.05 -0.46 8.06
C ASP A 340 -31.35 -0.35 9.43
N ASP A 341 -31.36 -1.41 10.23
CA ASP A 341 -30.65 -1.52 11.52
C ASP A 341 -29.13 -1.30 11.36
N LEU A 342 -28.55 -1.75 10.23
CA LEU A 342 -27.14 -1.53 9.90
C LEU A 342 -26.78 -0.03 9.88
N MET A 343 -27.69 0.81 9.38
CA MET A 343 -27.49 2.25 9.22
C MET A 343 -28.03 3.09 10.39
N VAL A 344 -28.62 2.47 11.42
CA VAL A 344 -29.17 3.19 12.58
C VAL A 344 -28.06 3.93 13.34
N GLY A 345 -28.25 5.23 13.49
CA GLY A 345 -27.32 6.11 14.21
C GLY A 345 -26.02 6.43 13.46
N ILE A 346 -25.97 6.16 12.15
CA ILE A 346 -24.85 6.52 11.29
C ILE A 346 -25.05 7.90 10.71
N GLU A 347 -24.07 8.78 10.95
CA GLU A 347 -24.05 10.12 10.39
C GLU A 347 -23.22 10.18 9.10
N ARG A 348 -23.41 11.21 8.27
CA ARG A 348 -22.61 11.42 7.05
C ARG A 348 -21.23 12.04 7.37
N ASN A 349 -20.41 11.31 8.14
CA ASN A 349 -19.04 11.69 8.44
C ASN A 349 -18.14 10.47 8.64
N VAL A 350 -16.82 10.67 8.51
CA VAL A 350 -15.81 9.62 8.67
C VAL A 350 -15.12 9.66 10.04
N SER A 351 -15.81 10.14 11.08
CA SER A 351 -15.26 10.20 12.43
C SER A 351 -15.04 8.81 13.02
N SER A 352 -14.04 8.67 13.90
CA SER A 352 -13.73 7.38 14.54
C SER A 352 -14.94 6.81 15.30
N LYS A 353 -15.72 7.68 15.97
CA LYS A 353 -16.94 7.30 16.69
C LYS A 353 -18.00 6.73 15.74
N ASN A 354 -18.20 7.35 14.58
CA ASN A 354 -19.17 6.88 13.59
C ASN A 354 -18.72 5.54 12.96
N LYS A 355 -17.43 5.40 12.63
CA LYS A 355 -16.84 4.14 12.14
C LYS A 355 -16.98 3.00 13.16
N GLU A 356 -16.79 3.28 14.44
CA GLU A 356 -16.95 2.30 15.51
C GLU A 356 -18.41 1.88 15.68
N LYS A 357 -19.35 2.84 15.63
CA LYS A 357 -20.78 2.57 15.67
C LYS A 357 -21.22 1.67 14.52
N PHE A 358 -20.79 1.95 13.28
CA PHE A 358 -21.07 1.09 12.13
C PHE A 358 -20.49 -0.31 12.31
N THR A 359 -19.28 -0.42 12.86
CA THR A 359 -18.67 -1.74 13.11
C THR A 359 -19.50 -2.58 14.08
N GLN A 360 -20.07 -1.97 15.12
CA GLN A 360 -20.99 -2.65 16.04
C GLN A 360 -22.28 -3.07 15.33
N ASN A 361 -22.90 -2.18 14.55
CA ASN A 361 -24.11 -2.49 13.79
C ASN A 361 -23.88 -3.63 12.78
N LEU A 362 -22.75 -3.61 12.06
CA LEU A 362 -22.35 -4.66 11.12
C LEU A 362 -22.16 -6.02 11.80
N SER A 363 -21.72 -6.01 13.06
CA SER A 363 -21.56 -7.23 13.84
C SER A 363 -22.89 -7.87 14.20
N SER A 364 -23.88 -7.06 14.58
CA SER A 364 -25.26 -7.52 14.79
C SER A 364 -25.87 -8.00 13.48
N PHE A 365 -25.79 -7.20 12.42
CA PHE A 365 -26.28 -7.54 11.07
C PHE A 365 -25.77 -8.91 10.62
N ARG A 366 -24.45 -9.15 10.71
CA ARG A 366 -23.87 -10.43 10.30
C ARG A 366 -24.40 -11.60 11.14
N ARG A 367 -24.46 -11.46 12.47
CA ARG A 367 -24.98 -12.51 13.36
C ARG A 367 -26.39 -12.91 12.93
N ASP A 368 -27.21 -11.93 12.60
CA ASP A 368 -28.62 -12.15 12.29
C ASP A 368 -28.76 -12.77 10.87
N VAL A 369 -27.95 -12.32 9.89
CA VAL A 369 -27.87 -12.90 8.54
C VAL A 369 -27.35 -14.34 8.52
N VAL A 370 -26.30 -14.66 9.29
CA VAL A 370 -25.73 -16.02 9.36
C VAL A 370 -26.68 -17.00 10.04
N ASN A 371 -27.48 -16.54 11.01
CA ASN A 371 -28.48 -17.35 11.69
C ASN A 371 -29.77 -17.56 10.87
N LEU A 372 -29.88 -16.95 9.69
CA LEU A 372 -30.99 -17.20 8.78
C LEU A 372 -30.88 -18.64 8.24
N PRO A 373 -31.85 -19.55 8.50
CA PRO A 373 -31.76 -20.92 8.05
C PRO A 373 -31.66 -20.98 6.52
N LYS A 374 -30.53 -21.47 6.01
CA LYS A 374 -30.31 -21.68 4.57
C LYS A 374 -31.19 -22.83 4.10
N SER A 375 -32.29 -22.52 3.42
CA SER A 375 -33.02 -23.52 2.63
C SER A 375 -32.20 -23.82 1.38
N SER A 376 -31.48 -24.95 1.42
CA SER A 376 -30.97 -25.76 0.30
C SER A 376 -30.14 -25.06 -0.80
N SER A 377 -28.85 -25.45 -0.87
CA SER A 377 -27.91 -25.28 -1.98
C SER A 377 -27.57 -23.84 -2.40
N TYR A 378 -26.68 -23.22 -1.63
CA TYR A 378 -25.77 -22.21 -2.18
C TYR A 378 -24.82 -22.91 -3.16
N ASN A 379 -25.04 -22.74 -4.47
CA ASN A 379 -23.99 -22.98 -5.45
C ASN A 379 -23.15 -21.71 -5.54
N THR A 380 -22.09 -21.65 -4.74
CA THR A 380 -21.13 -20.54 -4.66
C THR A 380 -20.21 -20.45 -5.89
N ASP A 381 -20.43 -21.29 -6.92
CA ASP A 381 -19.55 -21.38 -8.09
C ASP A 381 -19.99 -20.52 -9.30
N ASN A 382 -21.22 -19.96 -9.32
CA ASN A 382 -21.70 -19.25 -10.52
C ASN A 382 -21.47 -17.73 -10.55
N SER A 383 -20.93 -17.11 -9.51
CA SER A 383 -20.62 -15.66 -9.53
C SER A 383 -19.24 -15.34 -10.11
N TYR A 384 -18.37 -16.34 -10.32
CA TYR A 384 -17.07 -16.15 -10.97
C TYR A 384 -17.11 -16.22 -12.51
N GLN A 385 -18.21 -16.70 -13.11
CA GLN A 385 -18.28 -16.89 -14.57
C GLN A 385 -19.10 -15.82 -15.32
N VAL A 386 -19.89 -14.98 -14.65
CA VAL A 386 -20.77 -14.03 -15.36
C VAL A 386 -20.05 -12.73 -15.78
N TYR A 387 -18.84 -12.47 -15.29
CA TYR A 387 -18.08 -11.25 -15.64
C TYR A 387 -16.82 -11.49 -16.48
N SER A 388 -16.53 -12.73 -16.90
CA SER A 388 -15.35 -13.06 -17.71
C SER A 388 -15.58 -13.17 -19.23
N GLU A 389 -16.81 -13.08 -19.73
CA GLU A 389 -17.10 -13.41 -21.15
C GLU A 389 -17.61 -12.26 -22.06
N THR A 390 -17.68 -11.01 -21.60
CA THR A 390 -18.12 -9.90 -22.48
C THR A 390 -17.13 -8.75 -22.48
N ASN A 391 -15.96 -8.91 -23.13
CA ASN A 391 -15.25 -7.82 -23.87
C ASN A 391 -13.92 -8.26 -24.51
N TYR A 392 -13.89 -9.35 -25.28
CA TYR A 392 -12.85 -9.57 -26.30
C TYR A 392 -13.50 -9.84 -27.66
N SER A 393 -14.09 -8.79 -28.23
CA SER A 393 -14.35 -8.73 -29.66
C SER A 393 -14.48 -7.28 -30.07
N VAL A 394 -13.34 -6.62 -30.27
CA VAL A 394 -13.25 -5.56 -31.28
C VAL A 394 -12.17 -5.97 -32.26
N SER A 395 -12.67 -6.31 -33.43
CA SER A 395 -11.97 -6.66 -34.65
C SER A 395 -11.18 -5.47 -35.20
N VAL A 396 -9.96 -5.77 -35.66
CA VAL A 396 -9.10 -5.06 -36.65
C VAL A 396 -8.70 -3.63 -36.34
#